data_AF-A0A9E2XB48-F1
#
_entry.id   AF-A0A9E2XB48-F1
#
_cell.length_a   1.000
_cell.length_b   1.000
_cell.length_c   1.000
_cell.angle_alpha   90.00
_cell.angle_beta   90.00
_cell.angle_gamma   90.00
#
_symmetry.space_group_name_H-M   'P 1'
#
loop_
_entity.id
_entity.type
_entity.pdbx_description
1 polymer ?
#
loop_
_entity_poly.entity_id
_entity_poly.type
_entity_poly.pdbx_seq_one_letter_code
_entity_poly.pdbx_strand_id
1 'polypeptide(L)'
;IWHLWHYDSLNDRERLRGELMKNKDWVEKYVPTIRPWILRQDLRVMNPVVDILPSDGTTGNLYELRIYRTVLGGAAHYAENFKAVRKARDKYSPIWGAWTGELPQPNEWIHLWRYKSLQERFEARAAAMKDPEWQAYLAKGPQLLAEMHSTLLIPTNYSPLK
;
A
#
# COMPACT_ATOMS: atom_id res chain seq x y z
N ILE A 1 2.60 -7.65 -11.81
CA ILE A 1 1.50 -6.67 -11.69
C ILE A 1 1.06 -6.61 -10.23
N TRP A 2 0.66 -5.45 -9.72
CA TRP A 2 0.15 -5.30 -8.36
C TRP A 2 -1.36 -5.07 -8.42
N HIS A 3 -2.13 -5.88 -7.68
CA HIS A 3 -3.55 -5.64 -7.47
C HIS A 3 -3.79 -5.37 -5.99
N LEU A 4 -4.62 -4.38 -5.70
CA LEU A 4 -5.09 -4.07 -4.36
C LEU A 4 -6.60 -4.18 -4.35
N TRP A 5 -7.12 -5.01 -3.45
CA TRP A 5 -8.55 -5.30 -3.32
C TRP A 5 -9.01 -4.95 -1.91
N HIS A 6 -10.18 -4.34 -1.84
CA HIS A 6 -10.90 -4.10 -0.59
C HIS A 6 -12.02 -5.13 -0.44
N TYR A 7 -12.20 -5.64 0.77
CA TYR A 7 -13.28 -6.53 1.15
C TYR A 7 -13.73 -6.14 2.56
N ASP A 8 -15.03 -6.20 2.82
CA ASP A 8 -15.56 -5.84 4.15
C ASP A 8 -15.19 -6.89 5.21
N SER A 9 -14.98 -8.14 4.79
CA SER A 9 -14.55 -9.26 5.63
C SER A 9 -13.98 -10.41 4.80
N LEU A 10 -13.41 -11.43 5.47
CA LEU A 10 -12.99 -12.67 4.79
C LEU A 10 -14.18 -13.45 4.21
N ASN A 11 -15.34 -13.42 4.87
CA ASN A 11 -16.57 -14.04 4.36
C ASN A 11 -17.07 -13.30 3.12
N ASP A 12 -16.98 -11.97 3.11
CA ASP A 12 -17.32 -11.16 1.94
C ASP A 12 -16.40 -11.49 0.75
N ARG A 13 -15.09 -11.60 1.01
CA ARG A 13 -14.12 -12.05 0.01
C ARG A 13 -14.45 -13.43 -0.55
N GLU A 14 -14.79 -14.40 0.30
CA GLU A 14 -15.16 -15.75 -0.13
C GLU A 14 -16.41 -15.71 -1.03
N ARG A 15 -17.46 -15.01 -0.57
CA ARG A 15 -18.70 -14.82 -1.32
C ARG A 15 -18.45 -14.19 -2.69
N LEU A 16 -17.74 -13.06 -2.75
CA LEU A 16 -17.45 -12.34 -4.00
C LEU A 16 -16.60 -13.17 -4.97
N ARG A 17 -15.64 -13.94 -4.47
CA ARG A 17 -14.87 -14.87 -5.31
C ARG A 17 -15.75 -16.02 -5.82
N GLY A 18 -16.67 -16.52 -5.00
CA GLY A 18 -17.66 -17.50 -5.41
C GLY A 18 -18.55 -16.99 -6.54
N GLU A 19 -19.05 -15.75 -6.44
CA GLU A 19 -19.83 -15.10 -7.50
C GLU A 19 -19.01 -14.88 -8.78
N LEU A 20 -17.74 -14.46 -8.66
CA LEU A 20 -16.85 -14.29 -9.82
C LEU A 20 -16.66 -15.61 -10.59
N MET A 21 -16.63 -16.75 -9.90
CA MET A 21 -16.52 -18.07 -10.54
C MET A 21 -17.78 -18.50 -11.31
N LYS A 22 -18.91 -17.80 -11.15
CA LYS A 22 -20.11 -18.03 -11.96
C LYS A 22 -20.09 -17.24 -13.28
N ASN A 23 -19.19 -16.27 -13.42
CA ASN A 23 -19.06 -15.47 -14.63
C ASN A 23 -18.36 -16.28 -15.74
N LYS A 24 -19.07 -16.58 -16.82
CA LYS A 24 -18.55 -17.38 -17.95
C LYS A 24 -17.36 -16.71 -18.65
N ASP A 25 -17.38 -15.39 -18.85
CA ASP A 25 -16.26 -14.69 -19.49
C ASP A 25 -14.99 -14.78 -18.62
N TRP A 26 -15.15 -14.74 -17.30
CA TRP A 26 -14.04 -14.95 -16.38
C TRP A 26 -13.46 -16.36 -16.48
N VAL A 27 -14.32 -17.38 -16.37
CA VAL A 27 -13.89 -18.80 -16.27
C VAL A 27 -13.48 -19.39 -17.61
N GLU A 28 -14.20 -19.08 -18.69
CA GLU A 28 -14.01 -19.72 -20.00
C GLU A 28 -13.07 -18.92 -20.91
N LYS A 29 -12.88 -17.61 -20.69
CA LYS A 29 -12.02 -16.76 -21.52
C LYS A 29 -10.81 -16.23 -20.77
N TYR A 30 -11.02 -15.45 -19.71
CA TYR A 30 -9.93 -14.75 -19.02
C TYR A 30 -8.95 -15.70 -18.34
N VAL A 31 -9.43 -16.58 -17.45
CA VAL A 31 -8.56 -17.49 -16.68
C VAL A 31 -7.71 -18.41 -17.57
N PRO A 32 -8.26 -19.08 -18.62
CA PRO A 32 -7.46 -19.92 -19.51
C PRO A 32 -6.40 -19.12 -20.28
N THR A 33 -6.71 -17.86 -20.63
CA THR A 33 -5.79 -16.98 -21.36
C THR A 33 -4.60 -16.57 -20.48
N ILE A 34 -4.86 -16.16 -19.24
CA ILE A 34 -3.82 -15.58 -18.37
C ILE A 34 -3.00 -16.63 -17.62
N ARG A 35 -3.60 -17.78 -17.29
CA ARG A 35 -3.01 -18.78 -16.38
C ARG A 35 -1.63 -19.28 -16.84
N PRO A 36 -1.39 -19.58 -18.13
CA PRO A 36 -0.06 -19.99 -18.60
C PRO A 36 1.04 -18.93 -18.40
N TRP A 37 0.67 -17.65 -18.27
CA TRP A 37 1.62 -16.54 -18.10
C TRP A 37 1.94 -16.24 -16.62
N ILE A 38 1.22 -16.86 -15.67
CA ILE A 38 1.47 -16.66 -14.24
C ILE A 38 2.51 -17.68 -13.75
N LEU A 39 3.73 -17.19 -13.53
CA LEU A 39 4.81 -17.98 -12.94
C LEU A 39 4.76 -18.00 -11.41
N ARG A 40 4.33 -16.88 -10.80
CA ARG A 40 4.29 -16.69 -9.35
C ARG A 40 3.18 -15.72 -8.99
N GLN A 41 2.49 -16.02 -7.89
CA GLN A 41 1.52 -15.13 -7.28
C GLN A 41 1.78 -15.06 -5.79
N ASP A 42 2.07 -13.86 -5.29
CA ASP A 42 2.16 -13.58 -3.86
C ASP A 42 0.87 -12.90 -3.40
N LEU A 43 0.36 -13.34 -2.25
CA LEU A 43 -0.84 -12.78 -1.63
C LEU A 43 -0.48 -12.19 -0.29
N ARG A 44 -1.09 -11.05 0.03
CA ARG A 44 -0.96 -10.41 1.33
C ARG A 44 -2.34 -10.05 1.85
N VAL A 45 -2.64 -10.50 3.06
CA VAL A 45 -3.79 -10.03 3.83
C VAL A 45 -3.28 -8.94 4.75
N MET A 46 -4.00 -7.82 4.80
CA MET A 46 -3.57 -6.60 5.46
C MET A 46 -4.73 -6.01 6.25
N ASN A 47 -4.42 -5.41 7.39
CA ASN A 47 -5.40 -4.71 8.23
C ASN A 47 -5.28 -3.19 8.00
N PRO A 48 -6.37 -2.48 7.69
CA PRO A 48 -6.32 -1.05 7.40
C PRO A 48 -5.93 -0.23 8.63
N VAL A 49 -5.03 0.72 8.41
CA VAL A 49 -4.59 1.72 9.40
C VAL A 49 -4.93 3.13 8.91
N VAL A 50 -4.77 3.36 7.61
CA VAL A 50 -5.26 4.55 6.90
C VAL A 50 -5.98 4.07 5.64
N ASP A 51 -7.25 4.40 5.53
CA ASP A 51 -8.05 4.04 4.36
C ASP A 51 -7.58 4.76 3.10
N ILE A 52 -7.78 4.08 1.97
CA ILE A 52 -7.52 4.71 0.68
C ILE A 52 -8.54 5.81 0.43
N LEU A 53 -8.03 7.01 0.19
CA LEU A 53 -8.87 8.12 -0.24
C LEU A 53 -9.48 7.81 -1.62
N PRO A 54 -10.75 8.21 -1.85
CA PRO A 54 -11.34 8.10 -3.18
C PRO A 54 -10.52 8.91 -4.18
N SER A 55 -10.59 8.51 -5.46
CA SER A 55 -9.98 9.29 -6.53
C SER A 55 -10.55 10.72 -6.52
N ASP A 56 -9.66 11.70 -6.54
CA ASP A 56 -9.98 13.12 -6.68
C ASP A 56 -9.94 13.55 -8.16
N GLY A 57 -9.88 12.59 -9.09
CA GLY A 57 -9.85 12.83 -10.53
C GLY A 57 -8.47 13.20 -11.08
N THR A 58 -7.41 13.21 -10.27
CA THR A 58 -6.05 13.43 -10.80
C THR A 58 -5.57 12.23 -11.59
N THR A 59 -5.11 12.46 -12.82
CA THR A 59 -4.56 11.42 -13.70
C THR A 59 -3.06 11.53 -13.89
N GLY A 60 -2.40 10.41 -14.22
CA GLY A 60 -0.95 10.38 -14.48
C GLY A 60 -0.13 10.22 -13.20
N ASN A 61 -0.72 9.61 -12.16
CA ASN A 61 -0.10 9.49 -10.86
C ASN A 61 1.07 8.49 -10.86
N LEU A 62 2.11 8.80 -10.10
CA LEU A 62 3.17 7.91 -9.67
C LEU A 62 2.88 7.45 -8.23
N TYR A 63 2.91 6.14 -8.00
CA TYR A 63 2.73 5.59 -6.67
C TYR A 63 4.04 5.05 -6.12
N GLU A 64 4.25 5.19 -4.81
CA GLU A 64 5.34 4.52 -4.10
C GLU A 64 4.74 3.58 -3.05
N LEU A 65 4.87 2.28 -3.28
CA LEU A 65 4.52 1.26 -2.29
C LEU A 65 5.75 0.93 -1.46
N ARG A 66 5.64 1.12 -0.14
CA ARG A 66 6.70 0.83 0.82
C ARG A 66 6.25 -0.30 1.72
N ILE A 67 7.06 -1.33 1.84
CA ILE A 67 6.81 -2.50 2.67
C ILE A 67 8.00 -2.65 3.60
N TYR A 68 7.79 -2.43 4.89
CA TYR A 68 8.83 -2.56 5.90
C TYR A 68 8.57 -3.78 6.76
N ARG A 69 9.64 -4.52 7.06
CA ARG A 69 9.63 -5.49 8.14
C ARG A 69 10.04 -4.80 9.42
N THR A 70 9.19 -4.87 10.43
CA THR A 70 9.53 -4.44 11.78
C THR A 70 10.17 -5.57 12.56
N VAL A 71 10.72 -5.23 13.72
CA VAL A 71 11.02 -6.22 14.77
C VAL A 71 9.74 -6.98 15.17
N LEU A 72 9.91 -8.11 15.85
CA LEU A 72 8.80 -8.96 16.29
C LEU A 72 7.76 -8.16 17.09
N GLY A 73 6.49 -8.21 16.68
CA GLY A 73 5.40 -7.45 17.30
C GLY A 73 5.41 -5.94 17.02
N GLY A 74 6.37 -5.44 16.23
CA GLY A 74 6.61 -4.02 16.06
C GLY A 74 5.64 -3.30 15.10
N ALA A 75 4.91 -4.02 14.25
CA ALA A 75 4.12 -3.42 13.16
C ALA A 75 3.02 -2.48 13.68
N ALA A 76 2.23 -2.94 14.66
CA ALA A 76 1.18 -2.11 15.26
C ALA A 76 1.76 -0.89 15.98
N HIS A 77 2.85 -1.06 16.74
CA HIS A 77 3.51 0.06 17.41
C HIS A 77 4.07 1.09 16.41
N TYR A 78 4.66 0.62 15.32
CA TYR A 78 5.18 1.49 14.26
C TYR A 78 4.05 2.25 13.55
N ALA A 79 2.92 1.59 13.32
CA ALA A 79 1.71 2.19 12.74
C ALA A 79 1.14 3.32 13.63
N GLU A 80 1.06 3.09 14.95
CA GLU A 80 0.60 4.11 15.91
C GLU A 80 1.57 5.29 16.00
N ASN A 81 2.88 5.02 16.02
CA ASN A 81 3.89 6.08 15.95
C ASN A 81 3.76 6.93 14.68
N PHE A 82 3.47 6.28 13.54
CA PHE A 82 3.22 6.98 12.28
C PHE A 82 1.95 7.84 12.35
N LYS A 83 0.84 7.31 12.87
CA LYS A 83 -0.42 8.07 13.05
C LYS A 83 -0.21 9.35 13.85
N ALA A 84 0.59 9.28 14.92
CA ALA A 84 0.89 10.43 15.77
C ALA A 84 1.59 11.58 15.02
N VAL A 85 2.45 11.26 14.03
CA VAL A 85 3.19 12.24 13.23
C VAL A 85 2.58 12.49 11.85
N ARG A 86 1.47 11.82 11.51
CA ARG A 86 0.86 11.85 10.18
C ARG A 86 0.60 13.28 9.72
N LYS A 87 0.07 14.14 10.59
CA LYS A 87 -0.24 15.54 10.26
C LYS A 87 0.99 16.31 9.78
N ALA A 88 2.16 16.07 10.36
CA ALA A 88 3.41 16.68 9.91
C ALA A 88 3.82 16.18 8.52
N ARG A 89 3.68 14.87 8.28
CA ARG A 89 4.04 14.26 7.00
C ARG A 89 3.09 14.66 5.86
N ASP A 90 1.80 14.74 6.14
CA ASP A 90 0.75 15.03 5.16
C ASP A 90 0.87 16.45 4.57
N LYS A 91 1.55 17.39 5.25
CA LYS A 91 1.88 18.72 4.69
C LYS A 91 2.70 18.64 3.40
N TYR A 92 3.47 17.58 3.21
CA TYR A 92 4.43 17.43 2.11
C TYR A 92 4.07 16.30 1.15
N SER A 93 3.62 15.17 1.69
CA SER A 93 3.16 14.03 0.90
C SER A 93 2.01 13.37 1.67
N PRO A 94 0.75 13.70 1.36
CA PRO A 94 -0.39 13.02 1.94
C PRO A 94 -0.29 11.51 1.72
N ILE A 95 -0.37 10.74 2.81
CA ILE A 95 -0.39 9.29 2.68
C ILE A 95 -1.67 8.84 1.96
N TRP A 96 -1.54 7.94 0.99
CA TRP A 96 -2.68 7.48 0.20
C TRP A 96 -3.40 6.31 0.87
N GLY A 97 -2.66 5.41 1.52
CA GLY A 97 -3.21 4.31 2.30
C GLY A 97 -2.12 3.62 3.11
N ALA A 98 -2.49 2.99 4.22
CA ALA A 98 -1.54 2.31 5.09
C ALA A 98 -2.18 1.13 5.81
N TRP A 99 -1.38 0.10 6.06
CA TRP A 99 -1.82 -1.17 6.63
C TRP A 99 -0.74 -1.83 7.48
N THR A 100 -1.16 -2.67 8.41
CA THR A 100 -0.30 -3.72 8.98
C THR A 100 -0.52 -5.03 8.26
N GLY A 101 0.50 -5.89 8.22
CA GLY A 101 0.38 -7.23 7.67
C GLY A 101 -0.39 -8.17 8.60
N GLU A 102 -1.17 -9.08 8.04
CA GLU A 102 -1.77 -10.22 8.73
C GLU A 102 -1.06 -11.51 8.29
N LEU A 103 -1.05 -11.77 6.98
CA LEU A 103 -0.41 -12.92 6.36
C LEU A 103 0.25 -12.50 5.03
N PRO A 104 1.38 -13.11 4.63
CA PRO A 104 2.14 -14.12 5.36
C PRO A 104 3.06 -13.55 6.46
N GLN A 105 3.13 -12.23 6.59
CA GLN A 105 4.12 -11.55 7.43
C GLN A 105 3.43 -10.53 8.33
N PRO A 106 3.13 -10.87 9.59
CA PRO A 106 2.40 -10.00 10.51
C PRO A 106 3.23 -8.81 11.03
N ASN A 107 4.56 -8.92 10.94
CA ASN A 107 5.50 -7.87 11.36
C ASN A 107 5.78 -6.88 10.22
N GLU A 108 4.79 -6.58 9.38
CA GLU A 108 4.97 -5.64 8.28
C GLU A 108 4.14 -4.37 8.44
N TRP A 109 4.78 -3.26 8.12
CA TRP A 109 4.14 -1.96 7.90
C TRP A 109 4.14 -1.68 6.40
N ILE A 110 2.95 -1.58 5.82
CA ILE A 110 2.75 -1.37 4.39
C ILE A 110 2.12 0.00 4.20
N HIS A 111 2.67 0.82 3.33
CA HIS A 111 2.12 2.14 3.08
C HIS A 111 2.33 2.61 1.64
N LEU A 112 1.31 3.25 1.11
CA LEU A 112 1.19 3.69 -0.26
C LEU A 112 1.17 5.22 -0.30
N TRP A 113 2.04 5.79 -1.13
CA TRP A 113 2.09 7.23 -1.39
C TRP A 113 1.73 7.51 -2.84
N ARG A 114 1.18 8.70 -3.07
CA ARG A 114 0.84 9.20 -4.40
C ARG A 114 1.62 10.49 -4.67
N TYR A 115 2.17 10.60 -5.87
CA TYR A 115 2.86 11.76 -6.40
C TYR A 115 2.44 11.97 -7.86
N LYS A 116 2.60 13.18 -8.38
CA LYS A 116 2.41 13.56 -9.79
C LYS A 116 3.62 13.19 -10.64
N SER A 117 4.81 13.18 -10.04
CA SER A 117 6.06 12.87 -10.73
C SER A 117 7.16 12.40 -9.78
N LEU A 118 8.26 11.88 -10.33
CA LEU A 118 9.46 11.57 -9.56
C LEU A 118 10.07 12.82 -8.92
N GLN A 119 10.00 13.96 -9.60
CA GLN A 119 10.50 15.22 -9.07
C GLN A 119 9.72 15.67 -7.84
N GLU A 120 8.39 15.67 -7.91
CA GLU A 120 7.54 16.01 -6.76
C GLU A 120 7.82 15.06 -5.58
N ARG A 121 8.02 13.77 -5.86
CA ARG A 121 8.45 12.82 -4.82
C ARG A 121 9.75 13.24 -4.14
N PHE A 122 10.76 13.65 -4.90
CA PHE A 122 12.04 14.06 -4.31
C PHE A 122 11.89 15.33 -3.48
N GLU A 123 11.18 16.34 -4.01
CA GLU A 123 10.93 17.62 -3.33
C GLU A 123 10.14 17.42 -2.03
N ALA A 124 9.03 16.66 -2.08
CA ALA A 124 8.22 16.34 -0.91
C ALA A 124 9.01 15.61 0.18
N ARG A 125 9.85 14.64 -0.22
CA ARG A 125 10.72 13.93 0.74
C ARG A 125 11.77 14.85 1.34
N ALA A 126 12.42 15.68 0.53
CA ALA A 126 13.43 16.62 1.01
C ALA A 126 12.85 17.68 1.95
N ALA A 127 11.65 18.17 1.67
CA ALA A 127 10.94 19.12 2.52
C ALA A 127 10.52 18.49 3.86
N ALA A 128 9.95 17.28 3.83
CA ALA A 128 9.54 16.58 5.04
C ALA A 128 10.71 16.24 5.98
N MET A 129 11.91 16.00 5.45
CA MET A 129 13.12 15.78 6.26
C MET A 129 13.53 16.99 7.11
N LYS A 130 12.98 18.18 6.83
CA LYS A 130 13.22 19.42 7.58
C LYS A 130 12.16 19.68 8.66
N ASP A 131 11.05 18.92 8.69
CA ASP A 131 10.01 19.08 9.70
C ASP A 131 10.46 18.48 11.05
N PRO A 132 10.49 19.25 12.15
CA PRO A 132 10.98 18.77 13.44
C PRO A 132 10.19 17.59 14.02
N GLU A 133 8.87 17.54 13.81
CA GLU A 133 8.05 16.42 14.28
C GLU A 133 8.40 15.15 13.51
N TRP A 134 8.61 15.29 12.20
CA TRP A 134 9.06 14.17 11.36
C TRP A 134 10.47 13.68 11.72
N GLN A 135 11.39 14.60 12.03
CA GLN A 135 12.73 14.24 12.51
C GLN A 135 12.69 13.49 13.84
N ALA A 136 11.86 13.94 14.79
CA ALA A 136 11.69 13.27 16.09
C ALA A 136 11.12 11.85 15.94
N TYR A 137 10.22 11.64 14.98
CA TYR A 137 9.74 10.31 14.61
C TYR A 137 10.86 9.44 14.01
N LEU A 138 11.62 9.98 13.06
CA LEU A 138 12.74 9.26 12.44
C LEU A 138 13.87 8.93 13.41
N ALA A 139 14.04 9.67 14.51
CA ALA A 139 15.02 9.35 15.54
C ALA A 139 14.68 8.06 16.32
N LYS A 140 13.39 7.65 16.33
CA LYS A 140 12.90 6.44 17.02
C LYS A 140 12.62 5.28 16.07
N GLY A 141 12.41 5.57 14.79
CA GLY A 141 12.02 4.58 13.78
C GLY A 141 13.03 3.47 13.52
N PRO A 142 14.35 3.74 13.34
CA PRO A 142 15.32 2.75 12.92
C PRO A 142 15.43 1.53 13.82
N GLN A 143 15.34 1.69 15.15
CA GLN A 143 15.41 0.54 16.07
C GLN A 143 14.22 -0.43 15.96
N LEU A 144 13.14 -0.02 15.30
CA LEU A 144 11.93 -0.83 15.10
C LEU A 144 11.91 -1.53 13.74
N LEU A 145 12.85 -1.23 12.84
CA LEU A 145 12.86 -1.70 11.45
C LEU A 145 14.01 -2.69 11.21
N ALA A 146 13.67 -3.84 10.62
CA ALA A 146 14.63 -4.84 10.20
C ALA A 146 14.94 -4.73 8.69
N GLU A 147 13.95 -4.35 7.88
CA GLU A 147 14.07 -4.36 6.42
C GLU A 147 13.14 -3.30 5.82
N MET A 148 13.57 -2.65 4.74
CA MET A 148 12.75 -1.66 4.04
C MET A 148 12.80 -1.91 2.53
N HIS A 149 11.63 -2.17 1.93
CA HIS A 149 11.46 -2.25 0.48
C HIS A 149 10.61 -1.09 -0.03
N SER A 150 10.99 -0.53 -1.17
CA SER A 150 10.33 0.61 -1.80
C SER A 150 10.18 0.34 -3.29
N THR A 151 8.95 0.34 -3.80
CA THR A 151 8.64 0.05 -5.19
C THR A 151 7.85 1.22 -5.79
N LEU A 152 8.32 1.73 -6.92
CA LEU A 152 7.59 2.71 -7.71
C LEU A 152 6.61 1.99 -8.64
N LEU A 153 5.37 2.46 -8.69
CA LEU A 153 4.28 1.86 -9.42
C LEU A 153 3.65 2.91 -10.33
N ILE A 154 3.33 2.50 -11.55
CA ILE A 154 2.57 3.30 -12.52
C ILE A 154 1.21 2.61 -12.67
N PRO A 155 0.09 3.34 -12.56
CA PRO A 155 -1.23 2.76 -12.72
C PRO A 155 -1.42 2.23 -14.15
N THR A 156 -2.05 1.07 -14.27
CA THR A 156 -2.49 0.54 -15.57
C THR A 156 -3.66 1.37 -16.12
N ASN A 157 -3.95 1.25 -17.42
CA ASN A 157 -5.04 1.96 -18.07
C ASN A 157 -6.45 1.64 -17.52
N TYR A 158 -6.60 0.47 -16.89
CA TYR A 158 -7.82 0.02 -16.20
C TYR A 158 -7.76 0.20 -14.67
N SER A 159 -6.72 0.84 -14.13
CA SER A 159 -6.71 1.21 -12.72
C SER A 159 -7.75 2.29 -12.45
N PRO A 160 -8.61 2.16 -11.42
CA PRO A 160 -9.46 3.25 -10.98
C PRO A 160 -8.66 4.40 -10.33
N LEU A 161 -7.37 4.18 -10.06
CA LEU A 161 -6.43 5.14 -9.47
C LEU A 161 -5.51 5.79 -10.52
N LYS A 162 -5.87 5.75 -11.80
CA LYS A 162 -5.06 6.32 -12.88
C LYS A 162 -4.99 7.84 -12.85
#